data_AF-A0A3M7MR19-F1
#
_entry.id   AF-A0A3M7MR19-F1
#
_cell.length_a   1.000
_cell.length_b   1.000
_cell.length_c   1.000
_cell.angle_alpha   90.00
_cell.angle_beta   90.00
_cell.angle_gamma   90.00
#
_symmetry.space_group_name_H-M   'P 1'
#
loop_
_entity.id
_entity.type
_entity.pdbx_description
1 polymer ?
#
loop_
_entity_poly.entity_id
_entity_poly.type
_entity_poly.pdbx_seq_one_letter_code
_entity_poly.pdbx_strand_id
1 'polypeptide(L)'
;MADAVSKWGLGETALSLAARRGHFQTVRLILHTDFVPAAPDAVETSQLSALCAAVNANSVLVFKELLPYINRERYLEVFTMAAEIDEGETVMADLLVHVELNTRFQGSTVGESALVHALIHLRPKNVDFLLKHGVRVKRRVKVLRNEYYRRVDAYNTIQDLLRQYDVPEVELTLQ
;
A
#
# COMPACT_ATOMS: atom_id res chain seq x y z
N MET A 1 -12.33 24.21 -21.64
CA MET A 1 -11.22 23.55 -20.92
C MET A 1 -11.72 23.27 -19.52
N ALA A 2 -11.96 22.00 -19.19
CA ALA A 2 -12.59 21.63 -17.92
C ALA A 2 -11.55 21.73 -16.81
N ASP A 3 -11.70 22.76 -15.99
CA ASP A 3 -10.93 22.98 -14.77
C ASP A 3 -11.35 21.93 -13.73
N ALA A 4 -10.60 20.83 -13.65
CA ALA A 4 -10.88 19.69 -12.77
C ALA A 4 -10.38 19.90 -11.33
N VAL A 5 -9.91 21.09 -10.97
CA VAL A 5 -9.61 21.48 -9.59
C VAL A 5 -10.76 22.34 -9.06
N SER A 6 -11.86 21.72 -8.62
CA SER A 6 -12.88 22.48 -7.88
C SER A 6 -13.42 21.78 -6.62
N LYS A 7 -13.09 22.44 -5.50
CA LYS A 7 -14.02 23.00 -4.49
C LYS A 7 -14.62 22.10 -3.39
N TRP A 8 -14.02 20.96 -3.04
CA TRP A 8 -14.40 20.21 -1.82
C TRP A 8 -13.24 19.94 -0.83
N GLY A 9 -12.15 20.71 -0.90
CA GLY A 9 -11.14 20.75 0.18
C GLY A 9 -10.41 19.44 0.50
N LEU A 10 -10.58 18.37 -0.30
CA LEU A 10 -10.01 17.04 -0.07
C LEU A 10 -8.95 16.61 -1.10
N GLY A 11 -8.58 17.46 -2.06
CA GLY A 11 -7.60 17.07 -3.09
C GLY A 11 -8.05 15.91 -4.00
N GLU A 12 -9.36 15.59 -4.03
CA GLU A 12 -9.89 14.58 -4.94
C GLU A 12 -9.77 15.07 -6.39
N THR A 13 -8.88 14.44 -7.14
CA THR A 13 -8.68 14.68 -8.58
C THR A 13 -9.44 13.61 -9.37
N ALA A 14 -9.66 13.85 -10.67
CA ALA A 14 -10.23 12.83 -11.55
C ALA A 14 -9.45 11.50 -11.47
N LEU A 15 -8.12 11.59 -11.34
CA LEU A 15 -7.24 10.44 -11.17
C LEU A 15 -7.50 9.69 -9.85
N SER A 16 -7.56 10.39 -8.71
CA SER A 16 -7.79 9.72 -7.42
C SER A 16 -9.20 9.15 -7.29
N LEU A 17 -10.21 9.77 -7.92
CA LEU A 17 -11.56 9.22 -7.99
C LEU A 17 -11.60 7.94 -8.83
N ALA A 18 -10.97 7.93 -10.01
CA ALA A 18 -10.89 6.75 -10.86
C ALA A 18 -10.14 5.60 -10.15
N ALA A 19 -9.05 5.92 -9.45
CA ALA A 19 -8.28 4.96 -8.68
C ALA A 19 -9.09 4.35 -7.51
N ARG A 20 -9.81 5.19 -6.75
CA ARG A 20 -10.69 4.73 -5.65
C ARG A 20 -11.79 3.78 -6.13
N ARG A 21 -12.22 3.92 -7.38
CA ARG A 21 -13.23 3.05 -7.99
C ARG A 21 -12.63 1.81 -8.65
N GLY A 22 -11.30 1.67 -8.68
CA GLY A 22 -10.62 0.58 -9.38
C GLY A 22 -10.80 0.64 -10.90
N HIS A 23 -11.14 1.80 -11.47
CA HIS A 23 -11.40 1.97 -12.90
C HIS A 23 -10.10 2.02 -13.70
N PHE A 24 -9.42 0.88 -13.82
CA PHE A 24 -8.10 0.74 -14.45
C PHE A 24 -8.02 1.43 -15.82
N GLN A 25 -8.98 1.19 -16.72
CA GLN A 25 -8.97 1.78 -18.06
C GLN A 25 -9.11 3.31 -18.03
N THR A 26 -9.91 3.84 -17.10
CA THR A 26 -10.05 5.29 -16.90
C THR A 26 -8.76 5.89 -16.33
N VAL A 27 -8.11 5.20 -15.39
CA VAL A 27 -6.79 5.61 -14.87
C VAL A 27 -5.76 5.66 -16.00
N ARG A 28 -5.67 4.61 -16.83
CA ARG A 28 -4.77 4.62 -18.01
C ARG A 28 -5.07 5.78 -18.92
N LEU A 29 -6.35 6.00 -19.26
CA LEU A 29 -6.76 7.09 -20.13
C LEU A 29 -6.31 8.44 -19.57
N ILE A 30 -6.53 8.71 -18.29
CA ILE A 30 -6.15 9.97 -17.64
C ILE A 30 -4.62 10.15 -17.66
N LEU A 31 -3.84 9.11 -17.37
CA LEU A 31 -2.37 9.16 -17.35
C LEU A 31 -1.74 9.34 -18.74
N HIS A 32 -2.40 8.84 -19.79
CA HIS A 32 -1.89 8.89 -21.18
C HIS A 32 -2.45 10.06 -21.99
N THR A 33 -3.46 10.78 -21.48
CA THR A 33 -3.82 12.09 -22.02
C THR A 33 -2.83 13.14 -21.52
N ASP A 34 -2.59 14.21 -22.29
CA ASP A 34 -1.83 15.41 -21.90
C ASP A 34 -2.53 16.19 -20.77
N PHE A 35 -2.88 15.51 -19.69
CA PHE A 35 -3.42 16.09 -18.47
C PHE A 35 -2.27 16.86 -17.83
N VAL A 36 -2.19 18.15 -18.10
CA VAL A 36 -1.24 19.08 -17.47
C VAL A 36 -1.86 19.55 -16.16
N PRO A 37 -1.37 19.13 -14.99
CA PRO A 37 -1.84 19.70 -13.73
C PRO A 37 -1.38 21.15 -13.66
N ALA A 38 -2.16 22.01 -13.04
CA ALA A 38 -1.93 23.46 -13.02
C ALA A 38 -0.57 23.89 -12.42
N ALA A 39 0.11 23.00 -11.67
CA ALA A 39 1.44 23.19 -11.12
C ALA A 39 2.16 21.84 -10.90
N PRO A 40 3.51 21.77 -10.96
CA PRO A 40 4.28 20.53 -10.71
C PRO A 40 3.97 19.85 -9.38
N ASP A 41 3.88 20.61 -8.30
CA ASP A 41 3.59 20.09 -6.95
C ASP A 41 2.16 19.51 -6.84
N ALA A 42 1.24 20.01 -7.67
CA ALA A 42 -0.10 19.49 -7.77
C ALA A 42 -0.15 18.14 -8.51
N VAL A 43 0.82 17.87 -9.40
CA VAL A 43 0.98 16.57 -10.08
C VAL A 43 1.32 15.50 -9.04
N GLU A 44 2.38 15.72 -8.26
CA GLU A 44 2.87 14.74 -7.29
C GLU A 44 1.81 14.46 -6.21
N THR A 45 1.18 15.51 -5.70
CA THR A 45 0.09 15.39 -4.72
C THR A 45 -1.09 14.60 -5.30
N SER A 46 -1.43 14.81 -6.57
CA SER A 46 -2.52 14.07 -7.26
C SER A 46 -2.19 12.59 -7.44
N GLN A 47 -0.97 12.26 -7.87
CA GLN A 47 -0.53 10.89 -8.09
C GLN A 47 -0.46 10.11 -6.77
N LEU A 48 0.08 10.72 -5.71
CA LEU A 48 0.11 10.11 -4.40
C LEU A 48 -1.30 9.89 -3.84
N SER A 49 -2.18 10.88 -3.99
CA SER A 49 -3.58 10.75 -3.58
C SER A 49 -4.28 9.63 -4.35
N ALA A 50 -3.97 9.45 -5.64
CA ALA A 50 -4.47 8.34 -6.43
C ALA A 50 -3.90 6.99 -6.01
N LEU A 51 -2.65 6.94 -5.58
CA LEU A 51 -2.03 5.73 -5.05
C LEU A 51 -2.67 5.30 -3.73
N CYS A 52 -2.87 6.23 -2.78
CA CYS A 52 -3.63 5.98 -1.56
C CYS A 52 -5.07 5.51 -1.86
N ALA A 53 -5.70 6.10 -2.88
CA ALA A 53 -7.03 5.67 -3.33
C ALA A 53 -7.03 4.24 -3.89
N ALA A 54 -5.98 3.83 -4.60
CA ALA A 54 -5.82 2.46 -5.09
C ALA A 54 -5.62 1.45 -3.96
N VAL A 55 -4.88 1.82 -2.91
CA VAL A 55 -4.74 1.02 -1.67
C VAL A 55 -6.10 0.81 -1.02
N ASN A 56 -6.86 1.89 -0.81
CA ASN A 56 -8.21 1.83 -0.23
C ASN A 56 -9.19 1.00 -1.07
N ALA A 57 -9.03 1.01 -2.41
CA ALA A 57 -9.79 0.18 -3.33
C ALA A 57 -9.29 -1.27 -3.40
N ASN A 58 -8.19 -1.59 -2.72
CA ASN A 58 -7.49 -2.87 -2.78
C ASN A 58 -7.18 -3.29 -4.24
N SER A 59 -6.77 -2.33 -5.08
CA SER A 59 -6.59 -2.54 -6.53
C SER A 59 -5.12 -2.56 -6.92
N VAL A 60 -4.51 -3.75 -6.94
CA VAL A 60 -3.11 -3.95 -7.34
C VAL A 60 -2.84 -3.50 -8.78
N LEU A 61 -3.81 -3.67 -9.70
CA LEU A 61 -3.67 -3.27 -11.10
C LEU A 61 -3.53 -1.75 -11.25
N VAL A 62 -4.39 -0.99 -10.56
CA VAL A 62 -4.30 0.47 -10.56
C VAL A 62 -3.02 0.93 -9.86
N PHE A 63 -2.66 0.28 -8.74
CA PHE A 63 -1.43 0.61 -8.02
C PHE A 63 -0.19 0.45 -8.90
N LYS A 64 -0.10 -0.67 -9.65
CA LYS A 64 0.99 -0.92 -10.61
C LYS A 64 1.02 0.10 -11.74
N GLU A 65 -0.14 0.50 -12.27
CA GLU A 65 -0.20 1.50 -13.36
C GLU A 65 0.28 2.89 -12.90
N LEU A 66 0.03 3.25 -11.64
CA LEU A 66 0.46 4.53 -11.08
C LEU A 66 1.94 4.56 -10.74
N LEU A 67 2.55 3.41 -10.45
CA LEU A 67 3.91 3.30 -9.93
C LEU A 67 4.99 4.02 -10.77
N PRO A 68 5.01 3.95 -12.12
CA PRO A 68 6.02 4.64 -12.94
C PRO A 68 5.98 6.17 -12.81
N TYR A 69 4.86 6.73 -12.35
CA TYR A 69 4.65 8.16 -12.21
C TYR A 69 5.05 8.68 -10.83
N ILE A 70 5.32 7.80 -9.87
CA ILE A 70 5.68 8.20 -8.49
C ILE A 70 7.15 8.56 -8.39
N ASN A 71 7.44 9.66 -7.69
CA ASN A 71 8.79 10.09 -7.37
C ASN A 71 9.56 8.99 -6.59
N ARG A 72 10.79 8.70 -7.02
CA ARG A 72 11.64 7.67 -6.41
C ARG A 72 11.94 7.90 -4.94
N GLU A 73 12.00 9.16 -4.50
CA GLU A 73 12.19 9.51 -3.08
C GLU A 73 11.06 8.98 -2.19
N ARG A 74 9.90 8.68 -2.78
CA ARG A 74 8.71 8.15 -2.10
C ARG A 74 8.69 6.63 -2.04
N TYR A 75 9.63 5.92 -2.69
CA TYR A 75 9.56 4.46 -2.82
C TYR A 75 9.57 3.72 -1.48
N LEU A 76 10.20 4.27 -0.45
CA LEU A 76 10.13 3.72 0.92
C LEU A 76 8.69 3.71 1.45
N GLU A 77 7.94 4.79 1.23
CA GLU A 77 6.53 4.88 1.64
C GLU A 77 5.63 4.01 0.75
N VAL A 78 5.85 4.04 -0.57
CA VAL A 78 5.11 3.21 -1.54
C VAL A 78 5.28 1.73 -1.24
N PHE A 79 6.47 1.30 -0.81
CA PHE A 79 6.72 -0.08 -0.40
C PHE A 79 5.82 -0.50 0.78
N THR A 80 5.66 0.37 1.78
CA THR A 80 4.77 0.11 2.91
C THR A 80 3.29 0.09 2.49
N MET A 81 2.88 0.96 1.57
CA MET A 81 1.51 0.95 1.01
C MET A 81 1.21 -0.34 0.24
N ALA A 82 2.17 -0.86 -0.53
CA ALA A 82 2.00 -2.11 -1.26
C ALA A 82 1.70 -3.29 -0.32
N ALA A 83 2.25 -3.28 0.90
CA ALA A 83 2.00 -4.31 1.90
C ALA A 83 0.54 -4.37 2.39
N GLU A 84 -0.27 -3.32 2.14
CA GLU A 84 -1.68 -3.25 2.53
C GLU A 84 -2.65 -3.83 1.49
N ILE A 85 -2.18 -4.18 0.29
CA ILE A 85 -3.03 -4.59 -0.85
C ILE A 85 -2.90 -6.11 -1.07
N ASP A 86 -3.99 -6.77 -1.47
CA ASP A 86 -3.89 -8.14 -1.98
C ASP A 86 -2.97 -8.20 -3.21
N GLU A 87 -2.14 -9.25 -3.29
CA GLU A 87 -1.11 -9.41 -4.33
C GLU A 87 0.00 -8.32 -4.30
N GLY A 88 0.05 -7.57 -3.19
CA GLY A 88 1.05 -6.54 -2.93
C GLY A 88 2.48 -7.07 -2.90
N GLU A 89 2.69 -8.37 -2.62
CA GLU A 89 4.00 -9.01 -2.67
C GLU A 89 4.67 -8.88 -4.04
N THR A 90 3.87 -8.82 -5.12
CA THR A 90 4.41 -8.65 -6.47
C THR A 90 4.96 -7.24 -6.67
N VAL A 91 4.28 -6.23 -6.12
CA VAL A 91 4.72 -4.83 -6.18
C VAL A 91 5.91 -4.60 -5.25
N MET A 92 5.89 -5.18 -4.05
CA MET A 92 7.02 -5.11 -3.13
C MET A 92 8.27 -5.76 -3.74
N ALA A 93 8.13 -6.90 -4.44
CA ALA A 93 9.24 -7.52 -5.15
C ALA A 93 9.84 -6.59 -6.22
N ASP A 94 9.01 -5.91 -7.00
CA ASP A 94 9.45 -4.93 -8.00
C ASP A 94 10.15 -3.72 -7.36
N LEU A 95 9.69 -3.28 -6.19
CA LEU A 95 10.26 -2.14 -5.46
C LEU A 95 11.53 -2.47 -4.66
N LEU A 96 11.73 -3.74 -4.29
CA LEU A 96 12.84 -4.16 -3.43
C LEU A 96 14.21 -3.86 -4.06
N VAL A 97 14.30 -3.78 -5.38
CA VAL A 97 15.54 -3.38 -6.10
C VAL A 97 15.92 -1.92 -5.85
N HIS A 98 15.00 -1.11 -5.32
CA HIS A 98 15.19 0.30 -5.01
C HIS A 98 15.12 0.61 -3.51
N VAL A 99 14.72 -0.37 -2.68
CA VAL A 99 14.40 -0.17 -1.28
C VAL A 99 15.12 -1.20 -0.42
N GLU A 100 16.01 -0.75 0.45
CA GLU A 100 16.58 -1.62 1.48
C GLU A 100 15.62 -1.70 2.69
N LEU A 101 15.26 -2.91 3.10
CA LEU A 101 14.32 -3.14 4.21
C LEU A 101 14.79 -2.56 5.55
N ASN A 102 16.11 -2.38 5.72
CA ASN A 102 16.73 -1.77 6.91
C ASN A 102 16.77 -0.23 6.89
N THR A 103 16.28 0.40 5.81
CA THR A 103 16.15 1.85 5.74
C THR A 103 15.14 2.34 6.76
N ARG A 104 15.43 3.42 7.49
CA ARG A 104 14.49 4.00 8.46
C ARG A 104 13.52 4.96 7.78
N PHE A 105 12.23 4.80 8.04
CA PHE A 105 11.15 5.70 7.64
C PHE A 105 10.30 6.03 8.87
N GLN A 106 10.13 7.31 9.17
CA GLN A 106 9.38 7.80 10.35
C GLN A 106 9.78 7.15 11.70
N GLY A 107 11.04 6.70 11.82
CA GLY A 107 11.58 6.13 13.06
C GLY A 107 11.54 4.61 13.17
N SER A 108 10.90 3.88 12.25
CA SER A 108 10.98 2.40 12.13
C SER A 108 11.64 1.99 10.81
N THR A 109 12.10 0.74 10.70
CA THR A 109 12.59 0.27 9.39
C THR A 109 11.43 0.08 8.42
N VAL A 110 11.68 0.24 7.11
CA VAL A 110 10.67 0.04 6.07
C VAL A 110 10.11 -1.38 6.11
N GLY A 111 10.96 -2.38 6.34
CA GLY A 111 10.52 -3.77 6.52
C GLY A 111 9.55 -3.91 7.70
N GLU A 112 9.92 -3.43 8.88
CA GLU A 112 9.05 -3.50 10.07
C GLU A 112 7.72 -2.79 9.88
N SER A 113 7.73 -1.62 9.23
CA SER A 113 6.51 -0.89 8.88
C SER A 113 5.64 -1.71 7.93
N ALA A 114 6.21 -2.20 6.83
CA ALA A 114 5.49 -3.02 5.86
C ALA A 114 4.89 -4.28 6.50
N LEU A 115 5.63 -4.94 7.41
CA LEU A 115 5.13 -6.14 8.10
C LEU A 115 3.95 -5.81 9.00
N VAL A 116 4.01 -4.70 9.74
CA VAL A 116 2.87 -4.27 10.56
C VAL A 116 1.65 -3.93 9.71
N HIS A 117 1.83 -3.24 8.59
CA HIS A 117 0.73 -2.92 7.70
C HIS A 117 0.10 -4.19 7.09
N ALA A 118 0.92 -5.15 6.62
CA ALA A 118 0.42 -6.44 6.13
C ALA A 118 -0.36 -7.23 7.20
N LEU A 119 0.07 -7.18 8.45
CA LEU A 119 -0.60 -7.81 9.59
C LEU A 119 -1.93 -7.13 9.93
N ILE A 120 -1.97 -5.79 9.99
CA ILE A 120 -3.19 -5.01 10.28
C ILE A 120 -4.27 -5.30 9.23
N HIS A 121 -3.88 -5.37 7.96
CA HIS A 121 -4.78 -5.56 6.82
C HIS A 121 -5.01 -7.04 6.45
N LEU A 122 -4.51 -7.97 7.27
CA LEU A 122 -4.67 -9.42 7.07
C LEU A 122 -4.34 -9.84 5.63
N ARG A 123 -3.09 -9.58 5.22
CA ARG A 123 -2.53 -9.94 3.89
C ARG A 123 -1.51 -11.09 4.02
N PRO A 124 -1.94 -12.36 3.99
CA PRO A 124 -1.05 -13.48 4.31
C PRO A 124 0.14 -13.62 3.35
N LYS A 125 -0.07 -13.38 2.05
CA LYS A 125 1.00 -13.43 1.05
C LYS A 125 2.07 -12.35 1.28
N ASN A 126 1.64 -11.15 1.64
CA ASN A 126 2.55 -10.05 1.98
C ASN A 126 3.32 -10.34 3.27
N VAL A 127 2.64 -10.91 4.28
CA VAL A 127 3.29 -11.37 5.53
C VAL A 127 4.34 -12.44 5.23
N ASP A 128 3.99 -13.49 4.49
CA ASP A 128 4.93 -14.55 4.10
C ASP A 128 6.13 -13.98 3.32
N PHE A 129 5.88 -13.10 2.35
CA PHE A 129 6.92 -12.42 1.59
C PHE A 129 7.91 -11.69 2.50
N LEU A 130 7.41 -10.88 3.45
CA LEU A 130 8.27 -10.10 4.35
C LEU A 130 9.02 -11.00 5.35
N LEU A 131 8.38 -12.04 5.88
CA LEU A 131 9.01 -12.99 6.80
C LEU A 131 10.13 -13.80 6.11
N LYS A 132 9.93 -14.20 4.85
CA LYS A 132 10.96 -14.85 4.00
C LYS A 132 12.20 -13.98 3.83
N HIS A 133 12.02 -12.67 3.75
CA HIS A 133 13.12 -11.70 3.64
C HIS A 133 13.72 -11.31 4.99
N GLY A 134 13.44 -12.07 6.06
CA GLY A 134 14.06 -11.88 7.36
C GLY A 134 13.49 -10.71 8.18
N VAL A 135 12.43 -10.05 7.71
CA VAL A 135 11.78 -8.97 8.46
C VAL A 135 11.13 -9.55 9.71
N ARG A 136 11.33 -8.89 10.85
CA ARG A 136 10.74 -9.28 12.14
C ARG A 136 10.23 -8.04 12.86
N VAL A 137 9.18 -8.19 13.65
CA VAL A 137 8.68 -7.15 14.55
C VAL A 137 8.46 -7.76 15.93
N LYS A 138 8.80 -7.02 16.97
CA LYS A 138 8.71 -7.48 18.38
C LYS A 138 7.66 -6.68 19.13
N ARG A 139 6.43 -6.65 18.61
CA ARG A 139 5.33 -5.87 19.19
C ARG A 139 3.98 -6.50 18.91
N ARG A 140 3.02 -6.21 19.79
CA ARG A 140 1.60 -6.50 19.57
C ARG A 140 1.08 -5.69 18.40
N VAL A 141 0.35 -6.34 17.50
CA VAL A 141 -0.33 -5.68 16.37
C VAL A 141 -1.82 -5.79 16.58
N LYS A 142 -2.51 -4.65 16.52
CA LYS A 142 -3.96 -4.57 16.72
C LYS A 142 -4.64 -4.66 15.36
N VAL A 143 -5.57 -5.61 15.24
CA VAL A 143 -6.39 -5.84 14.05
C VAL A 143 -7.81 -5.40 14.38
N LEU A 144 -8.42 -4.63 13.47
CA LEU A 144 -9.80 -4.19 13.65
C LEU A 144 -10.75 -5.40 13.60
N ARG A 145 -11.70 -5.51 14.55
CA ARG A 145 -12.69 -6.59 14.55
C ARG A 145 -13.42 -6.77 13.22
N ASN A 146 -13.79 -5.67 12.57
CA ASN A 146 -14.47 -5.73 11.27
C ASN A 146 -13.60 -6.37 10.19
N GLU A 147 -12.29 -6.11 10.21
CA GLU A 147 -11.35 -6.72 9.27
C GLU A 147 -11.17 -8.21 9.56
N TYR A 148 -11.03 -8.56 10.85
CA TYR A 148 -11.02 -9.96 11.29
C TYR A 148 -12.23 -10.74 10.78
N TYR A 149 -13.45 -10.25 11.01
CA TYR A 149 -14.67 -10.98 10.59
C TYR A 149 -14.78 -11.14 9.08
N ARG A 150 -14.25 -10.20 8.29
CA ARG A 150 -14.21 -10.32 6.82
C ARG A 150 -13.15 -11.31 6.33
N ARG A 151 -12.12 -11.57 7.12
CA ARG A 151 -10.90 -12.29 6.71
C ARG A 151 -10.42 -13.29 7.76
N VAL A 152 -11.33 -14.04 8.38
CA VAL A 152 -10.99 -15.00 9.45
C VAL A 152 -9.97 -16.04 8.97
N ASP A 153 -10.12 -16.55 7.75
CA ASP A 153 -9.18 -17.53 7.18
C ASP A 153 -7.77 -16.94 6.99
N ALA A 154 -7.71 -15.67 6.55
CA ALA A 154 -6.45 -14.96 6.40
C ALA A 154 -5.77 -14.72 7.76
N TYR A 155 -6.55 -14.39 8.79
CA TYR A 155 -6.06 -14.25 10.16
C TYR A 155 -5.44 -15.54 10.66
N ASN A 156 -6.12 -16.68 10.50
CA ASN A 156 -5.59 -18.00 10.89
C ASN A 156 -4.33 -18.36 10.10
N THR A 157 -4.33 -18.11 8.78
CA THR A 157 -3.16 -18.32 7.93
C THR A 157 -1.96 -17.50 8.43
N ILE A 158 -2.18 -16.25 8.82
CA ILE A 158 -1.11 -15.41 9.38
C ILE A 158 -0.61 -15.96 10.71
N GLN A 159 -1.47 -16.45 11.59
CA GLN A 159 -1.01 -17.09 12.82
C GLN A 159 -0.13 -18.31 12.54
N ASP A 160 -0.49 -19.13 11.55
CA ASP A 160 0.32 -20.27 11.15
C ASP A 160 1.66 -19.85 10.55
N LEU A 161 1.69 -18.80 9.72
CA LEU A 161 2.93 -18.21 9.21
C LEU A 161 3.82 -17.70 10.36
N LEU A 162 3.26 -16.97 11.32
CA LEU A 162 4.03 -16.46 12.46
C LEU A 162 4.65 -17.60 13.29
N ARG A 163 3.95 -18.73 13.46
CA ARG A 163 4.50 -19.93 14.10
C ARG A 163 5.59 -20.58 13.24
N GLN A 164 5.35 -20.71 11.93
CA GLN A 164 6.28 -21.33 10.98
C GLN A 164 7.64 -20.63 10.93
N TYR A 165 7.65 -19.29 10.98
CA TYR A 165 8.88 -18.49 10.93
C TYR A 165 9.50 -18.22 12.32
N ASP A 166 8.99 -18.88 13.37
CA ASP A 166 9.41 -18.71 14.77
C ASP A 166 9.38 -17.23 15.21
N VAL A 167 8.24 -16.58 14.99
CA VAL A 167 7.98 -15.19 15.38
C VAL A 167 6.83 -15.08 16.39
N PRO A 168 6.86 -15.84 17.51
CA PRO A 168 5.76 -15.88 18.48
C PRO A 168 5.56 -14.56 19.23
N GLU A 169 6.55 -13.67 19.19
CA GLU A 169 6.49 -12.35 19.84
C GLU A 169 5.45 -11.41 19.19
N VAL A 170 4.99 -11.73 17.97
CA VAL A 170 3.92 -11.00 17.30
C VAL A 170 2.57 -11.51 17.77
N GLU A 171 1.96 -10.78 18.69
CA GLU A 171 0.61 -11.06 19.15
C GLU A 171 -0.40 -10.23 18.33
N LEU A 172 -1.23 -10.91 17.55
CA LEU A 172 -2.40 -10.30 16.93
C LEU A 172 -3.51 -10.18 17.97
N THR A 173 -4.01 -8.96 18.16
CA THR A 173 -5.08 -8.69 19.12
C THR A 173 -6.23 -7.96 18.42
N LEU A 174 -7.47 -8.30 18.76
CA LEU A 174 -8.64 -7.64 18.21
C LEU A 174 -8.89 -6.32 18.95
N GLN A 175 -9.00 -5.23 18.20
CA GLN A 175 -9.40 -3.91 18.70
C GLN A 175 -10.85 -3.60 18.30
#